data_AF-A0A1F5YD98-F1
#
_entry.id   AF-A0A1F5YD98-F1
#
_cell.length_a   1.000
_cell.length_b   1.000
_cell.length_c   1.000
_cell.angle_alpha   90.00
_cell.angle_beta   90.00
_cell.angle_gamma   90.00
#
_symmetry.space_group_name_H-M   'P 1'
#
loop_
_entity.id
_entity.type
_entity.pdbx_description
1 polymer ?
#
loop_
_entity_poly.entity_id
_entity_poly.type
_entity_poly.pdbx_seq_one_letter_code
_entity_poly.pdbx_strand_id
1 'polypeptide(L)'
;MFKHLTNLTVLYACSLLTGQAAAGEIFSDDFEGTRLSPKWETNAKDSTRGGFETRGRYVHSGKQSFRLTSISNNDHASGSNLRFFFLPGKDNCYFRWYAMFAPDFNQGNLMHWCVLSASRIDDQWSAFGKAGIRPDGTNFAVTNLEPANNWGRRPLPGGMGFYSYFPEMKISGDSLHYYGNRFEPEPPCLVERGRWYCFEVLVKLNEPGHHDGEQAFWIDGKEIYRQTGIRWRDSEVLKLNSLTLDVYIHHANQDNTCWFDDVVISTEYIGPLK
;
A
#
# COMPACT_ATOMS: atom_id res chain seq x y z
N MET A 1 -2.36 -61.39 26.83
CA MET A 1 -2.75 -60.01 27.21
C MET A 1 -1.47 -59.25 27.56
N PHE A 2 -0.71 -58.75 26.58
CA PHE A 2 0.33 -57.73 26.78
C PHE A 2 0.51 -56.98 25.46
N LYS A 3 0.34 -55.66 25.53
CA LYS A 3 0.33 -54.67 24.46
C LYS A 3 1.72 -54.01 24.35
N HIS A 4 2.11 -53.67 23.10
CA HIS A 4 2.89 -52.50 22.62
C HIS A 4 4.25 -52.18 23.32
N LEU A 5 5.27 -51.62 22.68
CA LEU A 5 5.32 -50.50 21.74
C LEU A 5 6.48 -50.65 20.74
N THR A 6 6.22 -50.37 19.47
CA THR A 6 7.23 -50.00 18.47
C THR A 6 7.33 -48.48 18.42
N ASN A 7 8.51 -47.93 18.68
CA ASN A 7 8.81 -46.51 18.54
C ASN A 7 8.80 -46.13 17.06
N LEU A 8 7.86 -45.29 16.64
CA LEU A 8 7.85 -44.64 15.35
C LEU A 8 8.40 -43.21 15.53
N THR A 9 9.67 -43.02 15.18
CA THR A 9 10.28 -41.68 15.13
C THR A 9 9.71 -40.95 13.91
N VAL A 10 8.80 -39.99 14.14
CA VAL A 10 8.33 -39.08 13.10
C VAL A 10 9.37 -37.98 12.92
N LEU A 11 10.15 -38.07 11.84
CA LEU A 11 10.98 -36.97 11.36
C LEU A 11 10.06 -35.91 10.75
N TYR A 12 9.88 -34.79 11.46
CA TYR A 12 9.32 -33.58 10.87
C TYR A 12 10.36 -33.00 9.90
N ALA A 13 10.09 -33.14 8.60
CA ALA A 13 10.78 -32.37 7.59
C ALA A 13 10.28 -30.92 7.67
N CYS A 14 11.06 -30.04 8.30
CA CYS A 14 10.95 -28.59 8.07
C CYS A 14 11.33 -28.32 6.61
N SER A 15 10.35 -28.23 5.73
CA SER A 15 10.53 -27.64 4.42
C SER A 15 10.74 -26.14 4.59
N LEU A 16 12.00 -25.71 4.67
CA LEU A 16 12.37 -24.34 4.35
C LEU A 16 12.07 -24.16 2.85
N LEU A 17 10.89 -23.64 2.54
CA LEU A 17 10.59 -23.09 1.22
C LEU A 17 11.43 -21.82 1.07
N THR A 18 12.69 -21.96 0.69
CA THR A 18 13.42 -20.87 0.04
C THR A 18 12.79 -20.70 -1.33
N GLY A 19 11.72 -19.92 -1.40
CA GLY A 19 11.07 -19.56 -2.65
C GLY A 19 12.10 -18.90 -3.56
N GLN A 20 12.33 -19.47 -4.73
CA GLN A 20 12.99 -18.77 -5.81
C GLN A 20 12.16 -17.51 -6.09
N ALA A 21 12.77 -16.32 -6.02
CA ALA A 21 12.09 -15.08 -6.37
C ALA A 21 11.38 -15.26 -7.70
N ALA A 22 10.09 -14.91 -7.75
CA ALA A 22 9.32 -15.04 -8.97
C ALA A 22 9.95 -14.17 -10.08
N ALA A 23 9.74 -14.54 -11.35
CA ALA A 23 10.18 -13.69 -12.45
C ALA A 23 9.62 -12.26 -12.25
N GLY A 24 10.49 -11.26 -12.39
CA GLY A 24 10.12 -9.86 -12.22
C GLY A 24 10.04 -9.33 -10.79
N GLU A 25 10.25 -10.15 -9.75
CA GLU A 25 10.25 -9.68 -8.35
C GLU A 25 11.32 -8.60 -8.11
N ILE A 26 10.90 -7.48 -7.52
CA ILE A 26 11.74 -6.34 -7.13
C ILE A 26 12.02 -6.37 -5.63
N PHE A 27 11.00 -6.70 -4.85
CA PHE A 27 11.04 -6.67 -3.39
C PHE A 27 9.96 -7.57 -2.80
N SER A 28 10.29 -8.22 -1.70
CA SER A 28 9.34 -8.92 -0.85
C SER A 28 9.71 -8.79 0.63
N ASP A 29 8.71 -8.74 1.50
CA ASP A 29 8.84 -8.81 2.95
C ASP A 29 7.57 -9.43 3.55
N ASP A 30 7.71 -10.61 4.15
CA ASP A 30 6.68 -11.34 4.90
C ASP A 30 6.71 -10.98 6.39
N PHE A 31 7.57 -10.02 6.78
CA PHE A 31 7.80 -9.59 8.16
C PHE A 31 8.25 -10.70 9.12
N GLU A 32 8.72 -11.87 8.67
CA GLU A 32 9.17 -12.97 9.54
C GLU A 32 10.58 -12.75 10.12
N GLY A 33 11.21 -11.62 9.81
CA GLY A 33 12.50 -11.22 10.36
C GLY A 33 12.46 -10.91 11.86
N THR A 34 13.56 -11.18 12.58
CA THR A 34 13.68 -10.83 14.02
C THR A 34 13.73 -9.32 14.29
N ARG A 35 13.90 -8.52 13.24
CA ARG A 35 13.87 -7.05 13.24
C ARG A 35 13.35 -6.57 11.89
N LEU A 36 12.80 -5.35 11.86
CA LEU A 36 12.35 -4.73 10.62
C LEU A 36 13.54 -4.64 9.63
N SER A 37 13.30 -5.03 8.39
CA SER A 37 14.32 -4.98 7.34
C SER A 37 14.89 -3.56 7.22
N PRO A 38 16.23 -3.38 7.18
CA PRO A 38 16.85 -2.07 7.02
C PRO A 38 16.59 -1.43 5.65
N LYS A 39 15.93 -2.15 4.74
CA LYS A 39 15.44 -1.62 3.45
C LYS A 39 14.28 -0.64 3.63
N TRP A 40 13.55 -0.72 4.74
CA TRP A 40 12.47 0.21 5.05
C TRP A 40 13.02 1.52 5.63
N GLU A 41 12.70 2.64 5.00
CA GLU A 41 12.69 3.96 5.61
C GLU A 41 11.39 4.12 6.41
N THR A 42 11.43 4.69 7.62
CA THR A 42 10.25 4.72 8.48
C THR A 42 10.28 5.87 9.49
N ASN A 43 9.10 6.45 9.72
CA ASN A 43 8.83 7.34 10.85
C ASN A 43 8.16 6.62 12.05
N ALA A 44 7.87 5.32 11.94
CA ALA A 44 7.33 4.48 13.02
C ALA A 44 8.46 4.04 13.97
N LYS A 45 9.09 5.02 14.62
CA LYS A 45 10.34 4.84 15.37
C LYS A 45 10.15 4.38 16.83
N ASP A 46 8.90 4.23 17.26
CA ASP A 46 8.55 3.80 18.61
C ASP A 46 7.42 2.76 18.57
N SER A 47 7.28 2.04 19.67
CA SER A 47 6.32 0.93 19.79
C SER A 47 4.86 1.37 19.79
N THR A 48 4.53 2.65 19.88
CA THR A 48 3.15 3.14 19.75
C THR A 48 2.77 3.28 18.28
N ARG A 49 3.70 3.78 17.43
CA ARG A 49 3.47 4.00 16.00
C ARG A 49 3.68 2.77 15.13
N GLY A 50 4.52 1.83 15.54
CA GLY A 50 4.67 0.59 14.79
C GLY A 50 5.41 -0.52 15.53
N GLY A 51 5.34 -1.72 14.98
CA GLY A 51 6.05 -2.89 15.50
C GLY A 51 5.44 -4.21 15.07
N PHE A 52 6.19 -5.28 15.30
CA PHE A 52 5.73 -6.64 15.04
C PHE A 52 4.54 -7.01 15.92
N GLU A 53 3.60 -7.73 15.32
CA GLU A 53 2.40 -8.24 15.97
C GLU A 53 2.39 -9.77 15.88
N THR A 54 2.11 -10.44 16.99
CA THR A 54 2.19 -11.92 17.10
C THR A 54 0.88 -12.56 17.55
N ARG A 55 -0.14 -11.76 17.90
CA ARG A 55 -1.47 -12.31 18.21
C ARG A 55 -2.10 -12.81 16.93
N GLY A 56 -2.35 -14.12 16.83
CA GLY A 56 -2.74 -14.78 15.58
C GLY A 56 -3.91 -14.16 14.80
N ARG A 57 -4.87 -13.49 15.45
CA ARG A 57 -5.95 -12.78 14.74
C ARG A 57 -5.48 -11.58 13.91
N TYR A 58 -4.27 -11.10 14.16
CA TYR A 58 -3.61 -9.96 13.53
C TYR A 58 -2.38 -10.38 12.72
N VAL A 59 -2.26 -11.66 12.40
CA VAL A 59 -1.20 -12.22 11.56
C VAL A 59 -1.88 -12.84 10.36
N HIS A 60 -1.48 -12.46 9.14
CA HIS A 60 -2.12 -13.02 7.94
C HIS A 60 -1.53 -14.39 7.64
N SER A 61 -0.20 -14.48 7.58
CA SER A 61 0.55 -15.71 7.37
C SER A 61 1.75 -15.78 8.31
N GLY A 62 2.40 -16.94 8.41
CA GLY A 62 3.58 -17.08 9.27
C GLY A 62 3.29 -16.93 10.77
N LYS A 63 4.16 -16.17 11.46
CA LYS A 63 4.16 -15.99 12.92
C LYS A 63 3.91 -14.55 13.33
N GLN A 64 4.16 -13.59 12.45
CA GLN A 64 4.00 -12.18 12.77
C GLN A 64 3.68 -11.33 11.55
N SER A 65 2.97 -10.22 11.80
CA SER A 65 2.76 -9.15 10.82
C SER A 65 3.39 -7.86 11.30
N PHE A 66 3.29 -6.78 10.50
CA PHE A 66 3.73 -5.46 10.93
C PHE A 66 2.54 -4.52 11.16
N ARG A 67 2.46 -3.95 12.37
CA ARG A 67 1.45 -2.97 12.75
C ARG A 67 1.95 -1.55 12.47
N LEU A 68 1.07 -0.70 11.94
CA LEU A 68 1.23 0.75 11.87
C LEU A 68 0.03 1.45 12.52
N THR A 69 0.31 2.50 13.30
CA THR A 69 -0.70 3.28 14.01
C THR A 69 -0.46 4.77 13.87
N SER A 70 -1.45 5.47 13.31
CA SER A 70 -1.61 6.91 13.49
C SER A 70 -2.14 7.17 14.90
N ILE A 71 -1.29 7.65 15.79
CA ILE A 71 -1.69 7.97 17.16
C ILE A 71 -2.60 9.21 17.22
N SER A 72 -3.50 9.25 18.19
CA SER A 72 -4.29 10.45 18.51
C SER A 72 -3.38 11.66 18.70
N ASN A 73 -3.80 12.80 18.15
CA ASN A 73 -3.02 14.04 18.16
C ASN A 73 -3.90 15.29 18.30
N ASN A 74 -4.89 15.24 19.19
CA ASN A 74 -5.79 16.38 19.49
C ASN A 74 -6.35 17.02 18.21
N ASP A 75 -6.95 16.21 17.33
CA ASP A 75 -7.50 16.61 16.01
C ASP A 75 -6.49 17.15 14.98
N HIS A 76 -5.20 17.18 15.30
CA HIS A 76 -4.14 17.45 14.33
C HIS A 76 -3.79 16.18 13.54
N ALA A 77 -3.06 16.36 12.45
CA ALA A 77 -2.63 15.25 11.64
C ALA A 77 -1.63 14.35 12.38
N SER A 78 -1.70 13.05 12.11
CA SER A 78 -0.75 12.05 12.61
C SER A 78 -0.61 10.94 11.60
N GLY A 79 0.53 10.27 11.60
CA GLY A 79 0.70 9.08 10.77
C GLY A 79 1.94 8.28 11.11
N SER A 80 2.00 7.10 10.52
CA SER A 80 3.11 6.16 10.64
C SER A 80 3.25 5.39 9.32
N ASN A 81 4.47 5.19 8.84
CA ASN A 81 4.72 4.50 7.59
C ASN A 81 5.93 3.57 7.61
N LEU A 82 5.92 2.65 6.64
CA LEU A 82 7.09 1.98 6.10
C LEU A 82 7.22 2.35 4.61
N ARG A 83 8.39 2.83 4.21
CA ARG A 83 8.69 3.25 2.84
C ARG A 83 9.85 2.45 2.28
N PHE A 84 9.67 1.90 1.09
CA PHE A 84 10.73 1.24 0.35
C PHE A 84 11.01 1.98 -0.94
N PHE A 85 12.29 2.25 -1.20
CA PHE A 85 12.78 2.83 -2.46
C PHE A 85 13.48 1.77 -3.30
N PHE A 86 13.25 1.80 -4.61
CA PHE A 86 13.88 0.88 -5.58
C PHE A 86 14.36 1.61 -6.83
N LEU A 87 15.33 2.53 -6.66
CA LEU A 87 15.96 3.25 -7.77
C LEU A 87 16.72 2.30 -8.73
N PRO A 88 16.80 2.62 -10.04
CA PRO A 88 16.19 3.77 -10.70
C PRO A 88 14.66 3.64 -10.88
N GLY A 89 14.07 2.49 -10.57
CA GLY A 89 12.64 2.24 -10.72
C GLY A 89 12.28 1.49 -12.00
N LYS A 90 10.99 1.42 -12.29
CA LYS A 90 10.42 0.75 -13.47
C LYS A 90 9.31 1.60 -14.09
N ASP A 91 8.99 1.30 -15.34
CA ASP A 91 7.84 1.90 -16.04
C ASP A 91 6.52 1.22 -15.69
N ASN A 92 6.58 -0.04 -15.26
CA ASN A 92 5.43 -0.84 -14.91
C ASN A 92 5.73 -1.66 -13.65
N CYS A 93 4.86 -1.55 -12.66
CA CYS A 93 4.93 -2.35 -11.44
C CYS A 93 3.54 -2.84 -11.02
N TYR A 94 3.54 -4.07 -10.53
CA TYR A 94 2.51 -4.62 -9.66
C TYR A 94 3.00 -4.55 -8.21
N PHE A 95 2.10 -4.18 -7.32
CA PHE A 95 2.32 -4.10 -5.88
C PHE A 95 1.26 -4.96 -5.22
N ARG A 96 1.65 -5.78 -4.25
CA ARG A 96 0.75 -6.56 -3.42
C ARG A 96 1.09 -6.33 -1.96
N TRP A 97 0.08 -6.18 -1.14
CA TRP A 97 0.20 -6.32 0.31
C TRP A 97 -1.08 -6.92 0.86
N TYR A 98 -0.95 -7.64 1.95
CA TYR A 98 -2.09 -7.99 2.77
C TYR A 98 -2.27 -6.91 3.82
N ALA A 99 -3.52 -6.53 4.08
CA ALA A 99 -3.80 -5.61 5.17
C ALA A 99 -5.14 -5.87 5.86
N MET A 100 -5.20 -5.43 7.12
CA MET A 100 -6.41 -5.38 7.91
C MET A 100 -6.53 -4.04 8.63
N PHE A 101 -7.70 -3.41 8.52
CA PHE A 101 -8.09 -2.27 9.34
C PHE A 101 -8.58 -2.73 10.71
N ALA A 102 -8.24 -2.01 11.77
CA ALA A 102 -8.70 -2.35 13.12
C ALA A 102 -10.23 -2.34 13.28
N PRO A 103 -10.80 -3.20 14.15
CA PRO A 103 -12.23 -3.22 14.41
C PRO A 103 -12.82 -1.85 14.82
N ASP A 104 -12.02 -1.03 15.50
CA ASP A 104 -12.32 0.33 15.94
C ASP A 104 -11.84 1.42 14.98
N PHE A 105 -11.26 1.06 13.83
CA PHE A 105 -10.72 2.01 12.85
C PHE A 105 -11.78 3.04 12.45
N ASN A 106 -11.38 4.30 12.52
CA ASN A 106 -12.19 5.45 12.17
C ASN A 106 -11.27 6.64 11.87
N GLN A 107 -10.97 6.77 10.59
CA GLN A 107 -10.11 7.80 10.04
C GLN A 107 -10.78 9.17 9.88
N GLY A 108 -12.06 9.28 10.19
CA GLY A 108 -12.86 10.44 9.77
C GLY A 108 -13.00 10.52 8.25
N ASN A 109 -12.89 11.73 7.69
CA ASN A 109 -13.20 11.97 6.27
C ASN A 109 -11.96 12.02 5.37
N LEU A 110 -10.77 12.23 5.93
CA LEU A 110 -9.55 12.48 5.18
C LEU A 110 -8.41 11.65 5.77
N MET A 111 -7.83 10.80 4.93
CA MET A 111 -6.68 9.97 5.26
C MET A 111 -5.78 9.79 4.03
N HIS A 112 -4.57 9.29 4.25
CA HIS A 112 -3.79 8.66 3.19
C HIS A 112 -3.39 7.24 3.57
N TRP A 113 -3.48 6.35 2.58
CA TRP A 113 -3.19 4.92 2.73
C TRP A 113 -2.47 4.40 1.49
N CYS A 114 -1.44 3.56 1.68
CA CYS A 114 -0.65 2.90 0.63
C CYS A 114 -0.32 3.78 -0.60
N VAL A 115 0.80 4.49 -0.53
CA VAL A 115 1.24 5.48 -1.54
C VAL A 115 2.25 4.86 -2.51
N LEU A 116 2.03 5.06 -3.80
CA LEU A 116 2.88 4.60 -4.89
C LEU A 116 3.38 5.82 -5.65
N SER A 117 4.70 5.99 -5.72
CA SER A 117 5.28 7.20 -6.31
C SER A 117 6.19 6.91 -7.48
N ALA A 118 6.07 7.74 -8.52
CA ALA A 118 7.08 7.93 -9.53
C ALA A 118 7.86 9.21 -9.23
N SER A 119 9.02 9.05 -8.59
CA SER A 119 9.98 10.13 -8.43
C SER A 119 10.95 10.17 -9.61
N ARG A 120 11.72 11.25 -9.70
CA ARG A 120 12.83 11.36 -10.63
C ARG A 120 13.94 10.37 -10.25
N ILE A 121 14.62 9.80 -11.25
CA ILE A 121 15.75 8.90 -11.01
C ILE A 121 16.96 9.57 -10.36
N ASP A 122 17.07 10.90 -10.49
CA ASP A 122 18.13 11.73 -9.90
C ASP A 122 17.72 12.38 -8.57
N ASP A 123 16.46 12.23 -8.16
CA ASP A 123 15.92 12.69 -6.88
C ASP A 123 14.77 11.78 -6.45
N GLN A 124 15.08 10.76 -5.64
CA GLN A 124 14.08 9.85 -5.12
C GLN A 124 12.99 10.54 -4.28
N TRP A 125 13.25 11.77 -3.81
CA TRP A 125 12.31 12.52 -2.98
C TRP A 125 11.38 13.44 -3.79
N SER A 126 11.53 13.50 -5.12
CA SER A 126 10.82 14.48 -5.96
C SER A 126 9.30 14.39 -5.89
N ALA A 127 8.74 13.22 -5.54
CA ALA A 127 7.30 13.00 -5.39
C ALA A 127 6.75 13.30 -3.97
N PHE A 128 7.60 13.65 -3.01
CA PHE A 128 7.19 13.81 -1.61
C PHE A 128 6.96 15.27 -1.23
N GLY A 129 6.04 15.51 -0.29
CA GLY A 129 5.66 16.85 0.14
C GLY A 129 4.94 17.67 -0.94
N LYS A 130 4.14 17.02 -1.80
CA LYS A 130 3.50 17.64 -2.98
C LYS A 130 2.01 17.92 -2.84
N ALA A 131 1.48 17.89 -1.61
CA ALA A 131 0.06 18.20 -1.37
C ALA A 131 -0.31 19.57 -1.94
N GLY A 132 -1.40 19.62 -2.71
CA GLY A 132 -1.90 20.84 -3.35
C GLY A 132 -1.13 21.30 -4.60
N ILE A 133 -0.07 20.60 -5.02
CA ILE A 133 0.75 20.95 -6.18
C ILE A 133 0.39 20.07 -7.37
N ARG A 134 0.15 20.68 -8.53
CA ARG A 134 -0.05 19.94 -9.78
C ARG A 134 1.29 19.44 -10.34
N PRO A 135 1.44 18.15 -10.66
CA PRO A 135 2.60 17.69 -11.40
C PRO A 135 2.64 18.28 -12.81
N ASP A 136 3.85 18.39 -13.39
CA ASP A 136 4.04 18.92 -14.75
C ASP A 136 4.45 17.85 -15.77
N GLY A 137 4.55 16.59 -15.34
CA GLY A 137 4.97 15.47 -16.17
C GLY A 137 6.47 15.19 -16.12
N THR A 138 7.26 16.07 -15.52
CA THR A 138 8.74 15.95 -15.43
C THR A 138 9.25 15.91 -13.98
N ASN A 139 8.37 16.24 -13.03
CA ASN A 139 8.72 16.44 -11.62
C ASN A 139 8.32 15.26 -10.71
N PHE A 140 7.09 14.75 -10.82
CA PHE A 140 6.59 13.61 -10.06
C PHE A 140 5.29 13.05 -10.65
N ALA A 141 4.90 11.86 -10.21
CA ALA A 141 3.52 11.38 -10.22
C ALA A 141 3.28 10.53 -8.98
N VAL A 142 2.05 10.54 -8.45
CA VAL A 142 1.69 9.79 -7.24
C VAL A 142 0.29 9.21 -7.41
N THR A 143 0.10 7.99 -6.94
CA THR A 143 -1.25 7.44 -6.72
C THR A 143 -1.28 6.70 -5.39
N ASN A 144 -2.38 6.88 -4.64
CA ASN A 144 -2.64 6.12 -3.44
C ASN A 144 -3.77 5.15 -3.73
N LEU A 145 -3.76 3.97 -3.10
CA LEU A 145 -4.98 3.16 -2.98
C LEU A 145 -5.52 3.33 -1.57
N GLU A 146 -6.66 4.00 -1.41
CA GLU A 146 -7.15 4.40 -0.08
C GLU A 146 -8.68 4.38 0.07
N PRO A 147 -9.21 4.01 1.24
CA PRO A 147 -10.64 4.06 1.49
C PRO A 147 -11.11 5.49 1.75
N ALA A 148 -12.28 5.83 1.24
CA ALA A 148 -12.98 7.07 1.60
C ALA A 148 -14.40 6.77 2.06
N ASN A 149 -14.76 7.31 3.23
CA ASN A 149 -16.11 7.19 3.78
C ASN A 149 -17.13 8.13 3.08
N ASN A 150 -16.67 8.95 2.14
CA ASN A 150 -17.47 9.95 1.42
C ASN A 150 -18.29 10.85 2.36
N TRP A 151 -17.60 11.55 3.27
CA TRP A 151 -18.22 12.47 4.23
C TRP A 151 -19.32 11.80 5.08
N GLY A 152 -19.04 10.57 5.53
CA GLY A 152 -19.96 9.77 6.35
C GLY A 152 -21.08 9.07 5.58
N ARG A 153 -21.12 9.15 4.24
CA ARG A 153 -22.14 8.46 3.42
C ARG A 153 -21.87 6.95 3.26
N ARG A 154 -20.68 6.48 3.61
CA ARG A 154 -20.28 5.06 3.56
C ARG A 154 -19.82 4.61 4.95
N PRO A 155 -20.06 3.34 5.35
CA PRO A 155 -19.51 2.81 6.58
C PRO A 155 -17.97 2.83 6.53
N LEU A 156 -17.33 3.00 7.69
CA LEU A 156 -15.87 3.01 7.79
C LEU A 156 -15.30 1.59 7.56
N PRO A 157 -14.17 1.44 6.84
CA PRO A 157 -13.30 2.51 6.35
C PRO A 157 -13.84 3.22 5.10
N GLY A 158 -14.68 2.58 4.29
CA GLY A 158 -15.33 3.20 3.15
C GLY A 158 -15.05 2.49 1.84
N GLY A 159 -15.29 3.21 0.74
CA GLY A 159 -15.05 2.70 -0.60
C GLY A 159 -13.58 2.79 -0.98
N MET A 160 -13.02 1.71 -1.52
CA MET A 160 -11.66 1.71 -2.07
C MET A 160 -11.61 2.40 -3.42
N GLY A 161 -10.57 3.20 -3.63
CA GLY A 161 -10.32 3.89 -4.88
C GLY A 161 -8.94 4.52 -4.89
N PHE A 162 -8.52 4.93 -6.08
CA PHE A 162 -7.29 5.68 -6.24
C PHE A 162 -7.47 7.14 -5.88
N TYR A 163 -6.41 7.73 -5.34
CA TYR A 163 -6.26 9.16 -5.19
C TYR A 163 -4.96 9.59 -5.86
N SER A 164 -5.07 10.20 -7.05
CA SER A 164 -3.94 10.32 -7.98
C SER A 164 -3.58 11.78 -8.31
N TYR A 165 -2.28 12.06 -8.34
CA TYR A 165 -1.66 13.29 -8.82
C TYR A 165 -1.00 13.01 -10.16
N PHE A 166 -1.51 13.65 -11.21
CA PHE A 166 -1.03 13.53 -12.58
C PHE A 166 -1.20 14.88 -13.31
N PRO A 167 -0.45 15.16 -14.39
CA PRO A 167 -0.45 16.45 -15.11
C PRO A 167 -1.83 17.00 -15.47
N GLU A 168 -2.79 16.14 -15.80
CA GLU A 168 -4.13 16.52 -16.28
C GLU A 168 -5.20 16.49 -15.17
N MET A 169 -4.77 16.38 -13.92
CA MET A 169 -5.68 16.42 -12.79
C MET A 169 -6.45 17.75 -12.73
N LYS A 170 -7.70 17.67 -12.32
CA LYS A 170 -8.57 18.82 -12.11
C LYS A 170 -8.18 19.55 -10.83
N ILE A 171 -8.26 20.88 -10.87
CA ILE A 171 -8.14 21.73 -9.68
C ILE A 171 -9.23 21.37 -8.67
N SER A 172 -8.93 21.53 -7.39
CA SER A 172 -9.87 21.28 -6.30
C SER A 172 -10.95 22.35 -6.21
N GLY A 173 -12.01 22.07 -5.46
CA GLY A 173 -13.16 22.98 -5.33
C GLY A 173 -12.82 24.35 -4.74
N ASP A 174 -11.69 24.48 -4.06
CA ASP A 174 -11.16 25.75 -3.55
C ASP A 174 -10.57 26.65 -4.65
N SER A 175 -10.47 26.15 -5.89
CA SER A 175 -9.91 26.85 -7.05
C SER A 175 -8.47 27.36 -6.85
N LEU A 176 -7.75 26.83 -5.87
CA LEU A 176 -6.39 27.24 -5.53
C LEU A 176 -5.43 26.05 -5.57
N HIS A 177 -5.84 24.91 -5.03
CA HIS A 177 -4.97 23.75 -4.86
C HIS A 177 -5.31 22.63 -5.84
N TYR A 178 -4.30 21.82 -6.13
CA TYR A 178 -4.46 20.55 -6.85
C TYR A 178 -4.32 19.40 -5.86
N TYR A 179 -5.43 19.02 -5.24
CA TYR A 179 -5.54 17.76 -4.51
C TYR A 179 -5.85 16.61 -5.46
N GLY A 180 -5.36 15.42 -5.13
CA GLY A 180 -5.48 14.22 -5.96
C GLY A 180 -6.90 14.00 -6.48
N ASN A 181 -7.03 13.56 -7.73
CA ASN A 181 -8.34 13.17 -8.25
C ASN A 181 -8.66 11.74 -7.83
N ARG A 182 -9.94 11.52 -7.53
CA ARG A 182 -10.46 10.23 -7.11
C ARG A 182 -10.84 9.39 -8.33
N PHE A 183 -10.38 8.14 -8.37
CA PHE A 183 -10.81 7.14 -9.35
C PHE A 183 -11.32 5.90 -8.61
N GLU A 184 -12.61 5.59 -8.72
CA GLU A 184 -13.23 4.50 -7.96
C GLU A 184 -14.33 3.82 -8.79
N PRO A 185 -14.66 2.55 -8.50
CA PRO A 185 -15.74 1.85 -9.20
C PRO A 185 -17.11 2.42 -8.81
N GLU A 186 -18.06 2.25 -9.73
CA GLU A 186 -19.49 2.44 -9.48
C GLU A 186 -20.19 1.09 -9.77
N PRO A 187 -20.80 0.42 -8.76
CA PRO A 187 -20.93 0.84 -7.36
C PRO A 187 -19.60 0.79 -6.57
N PRO A 188 -19.50 1.51 -5.44
CA PRO A 188 -18.28 1.55 -4.64
C PRO A 188 -17.95 0.19 -4.04
N CYS A 189 -16.67 -0.18 -4.06
CA CYS A 189 -16.16 -1.38 -3.39
C CYS A 189 -15.86 -1.07 -1.93
N LEU A 190 -16.75 -1.49 -1.01
CA LEU A 190 -16.58 -1.28 0.43
C LEU A 190 -15.73 -2.39 1.05
N VAL A 191 -14.78 -2.00 1.91
CA VAL A 191 -13.99 -2.94 2.72
C VAL A 191 -14.47 -2.94 4.17
N GLU A 192 -14.25 -4.06 4.85
CA GLU A 192 -14.65 -4.29 6.23
C GLU A 192 -13.49 -4.09 7.20
N ARG A 193 -13.81 -3.67 8.43
CA ARG A 193 -12.87 -3.67 9.55
C ARG A 193 -12.71 -5.09 10.10
N GLY A 194 -11.53 -5.43 10.62
CA GLY A 194 -11.26 -6.71 11.27
C GLY A 194 -11.19 -7.91 10.31
N ARG A 195 -11.06 -7.67 9.00
CA ARG A 195 -10.87 -8.69 7.97
C ARG A 195 -9.55 -8.43 7.22
N TRP A 196 -8.78 -9.48 6.98
CA TRP A 196 -7.65 -9.46 6.06
C TRP A 196 -8.12 -9.47 4.61
N TYR A 197 -7.48 -8.63 3.81
CA TYR A 197 -7.68 -8.54 2.38
C TYR A 197 -6.32 -8.63 1.69
N CYS A 198 -6.28 -9.29 0.53
CA CYS A 198 -5.19 -9.11 -0.42
C CYS A 198 -5.49 -7.86 -1.26
N PHE A 199 -4.63 -6.84 -1.20
CA PHE A 199 -4.71 -5.69 -2.09
C PHE A 199 -3.61 -5.80 -3.14
N GLU A 200 -3.98 -5.60 -4.39
CA GLU A 200 -3.03 -5.58 -5.50
C GLU A 200 -3.25 -4.32 -6.34
N VAL A 201 -2.17 -3.69 -6.78
CA VAL A 201 -2.20 -2.50 -7.64
C VAL A 201 -1.26 -2.68 -8.81
N LEU A 202 -1.74 -2.36 -10.00
CA LEU A 202 -0.94 -2.07 -11.18
C LEU A 202 -0.79 -0.56 -11.31
N VAL A 203 0.43 -0.09 -11.51
CA VAL A 203 0.69 1.23 -12.10
C VAL A 203 1.60 1.04 -13.31
N LYS A 204 1.17 1.58 -14.44
CA LYS A 204 1.92 1.62 -15.69
C LYS A 204 2.07 3.08 -16.12
N LEU A 205 3.31 3.56 -16.13
CA LEU A 205 3.66 4.85 -16.70
C LEU A 205 3.48 4.80 -18.22
N ASN A 206 3.08 5.94 -18.79
CA ASN A 206 2.94 6.12 -20.22
C ASN A 206 4.30 6.29 -20.92
N GLU A 207 4.33 6.09 -22.23
CA GLU A 207 5.40 6.66 -23.07
C GLU A 207 5.38 8.19 -22.92
N PRO A 208 6.52 8.88 -22.75
CA PRO A 208 6.56 10.32 -22.49
C PRO A 208 5.68 11.14 -23.43
N GLY A 209 4.69 11.87 -22.89
CA GLY A 209 3.76 12.69 -23.67
C GLY A 209 2.51 11.98 -24.20
N HIS A 210 2.41 10.65 -24.07
CA HIS A 210 1.28 9.86 -24.55
C HIS A 210 0.24 9.57 -23.44
N HIS A 211 -0.98 9.22 -23.86
CA HIS A 211 -2.09 8.81 -22.99
C HIS A 211 -2.27 7.28 -23.02
N ASP A 212 -1.20 6.54 -22.76
CA ASP A 212 -1.20 5.06 -22.77
C ASP A 212 -0.81 4.44 -21.41
N GLY A 213 -0.75 5.28 -20.37
CA GLY A 213 -0.56 4.86 -18.99
C GLY A 213 -1.85 4.36 -18.36
N GLU A 214 -1.68 3.65 -17.26
CA GLU A 214 -2.76 2.90 -16.62
C GLU A 214 -2.56 2.76 -15.11
N GLN A 215 -3.67 2.64 -14.38
CA GLN A 215 -3.69 2.08 -13.04
C GLN A 215 -4.88 1.14 -12.88
N ALA A 216 -4.70 0.07 -12.11
CA ALA A 216 -5.77 -0.87 -11.80
C ALA A 216 -5.55 -1.47 -10.41
N PHE A 217 -6.63 -1.89 -9.74
CA PHE A 217 -6.51 -2.60 -8.47
C PHE A 217 -7.43 -3.81 -8.37
N TRP A 218 -6.95 -4.78 -7.60
CA TRP A 218 -7.64 -6.01 -7.25
C TRP A 218 -7.78 -6.10 -5.74
N ILE A 219 -8.85 -6.76 -5.32
CA ILE A 219 -9.06 -7.15 -3.94
C ILE A 219 -9.38 -8.64 -3.93
N ASP A 220 -8.62 -9.40 -3.15
CA ASP A 220 -8.75 -10.86 -3.06
C ASP A 220 -8.70 -11.56 -4.43
N GLY A 221 -7.81 -11.11 -5.31
CA GLY A 221 -7.63 -11.63 -6.68
C GLY A 221 -8.71 -11.22 -7.68
N LYS A 222 -9.71 -10.42 -7.28
CA LYS A 222 -10.75 -9.91 -8.18
C LYS A 222 -10.42 -8.50 -8.64
N GLU A 223 -10.38 -8.26 -9.94
CA GLU A 223 -10.23 -6.90 -10.49
C GLU A 223 -11.44 -6.06 -10.10
N ILE A 224 -11.19 -4.95 -9.42
CA ILE A 224 -12.24 -4.06 -8.93
C ILE A 224 -12.40 -2.85 -9.84
N TYR A 225 -11.29 -2.29 -10.31
CA TYR A 225 -11.28 -1.08 -11.11
C TYR A 225 -10.02 -0.96 -11.95
N ARG A 226 -10.17 -0.36 -13.14
CA ARG A 226 -9.10 -0.08 -14.08
C ARG A 226 -9.35 1.26 -14.75
N GLN A 227 -8.32 2.11 -14.78
CA GLN A 227 -8.31 3.38 -15.50
C GLN A 227 -7.13 3.37 -16.47
N THR A 228 -7.45 3.37 -17.76
CA THR A 228 -6.49 3.54 -18.86
C THR A 228 -6.46 4.99 -19.34
N GLY A 229 -5.52 5.34 -20.21
CA GLY A 229 -5.51 6.65 -20.84
C GLY A 229 -4.88 7.75 -19.98
N ILE A 230 -4.13 7.39 -18.95
CA ILE A 230 -3.50 8.36 -18.05
C ILE A 230 -2.15 8.76 -18.64
N ARG A 231 -1.92 10.07 -18.78
CA ARG A 231 -0.59 10.62 -18.99
C ARG A 231 0.02 10.96 -17.64
N TRP A 232 0.85 10.07 -17.12
CA TRP A 232 1.61 10.23 -15.88
C TRP A 232 2.86 11.12 -16.04
N ARG A 233 3.53 11.05 -17.20
CA ARG A 233 4.84 11.68 -17.42
C ARG A 233 5.05 12.21 -18.85
N ASP A 234 5.97 13.16 -18.97
CA ASP A 234 6.50 13.73 -20.22
C ASP A 234 8.01 13.51 -20.34
N SER A 235 8.63 12.78 -19.41
CA SER A 235 10.06 12.53 -19.41
C SER A 235 10.40 11.15 -18.86
N GLU A 236 11.39 10.49 -19.47
CA GLU A 236 11.96 9.22 -19.00
C GLU A 236 12.68 9.32 -17.64
N VAL A 237 12.90 10.53 -17.14
CA VAL A 237 13.48 10.75 -15.81
C VAL A 237 12.54 10.27 -14.70
N LEU A 238 11.22 10.18 -14.94
CA LEU A 238 10.26 9.64 -13.98
C LEU A 238 10.10 8.13 -14.14
N LYS A 239 10.28 7.40 -13.02
CA LYS A 239 10.09 5.95 -12.91
C LYS A 239 9.36 5.64 -11.61
N LEU A 240 8.52 4.60 -11.59
CA LEU A 240 7.96 4.07 -10.36
C LEU A 240 9.09 3.51 -9.50
N ASN A 241 9.28 4.06 -8.32
CA ASN A 241 10.47 3.77 -7.51
C ASN A 241 10.22 3.80 -6.00
N SER A 242 8.96 3.89 -5.56
CA SER A 242 8.65 3.65 -4.15
C SER A 242 7.26 3.10 -3.89
N LEU A 243 7.18 2.34 -2.80
CA LEU A 243 5.96 1.96 -2.09
C LEU A 243 6.03 2.53 -0.68
N THR A 244 4.95 3.12 -0.20
CA THR A 244 4.78 3.54 1.19
C THR A 244 3.55 2.88 1.77
N LEU A 245 3.73 1.93 2.69
CA LEU A 245 2.65 1.50 3.57
C LEU A 245 2.45 2.64 4.57
N ASP A 246 1.39 3.40 4.43
CA ASP A 246 1.12 4.58 5.24
C ASP A 246 -0.21 4.45 5.96
N VAL A 247 -0.29 4.98 7.17
CA VAL A 247 -1.53 5.18 7.92
C VAL A 247 -1.49 6.63 8.38
N TYR A 248 -1.95 7.54 7.53
CA TYR A 248 -1.96 8.98 7.82
C TYR A 248 -3.40 9.47 7.95
N ILE A 249 -3.68 10.21 9.02
CA ILE A 249 -5.01 10.72 9.35
C ILE A 249 -4.90 12.22 9.54
N HIS A 250 -5.69 13.00 8.80
CA HIS A 250 -5.63 14.47 8.90
C HIS A 250 -6.16 15.01 10.23
N HIS A 251 -7.18 14.34 10.78
CA HIS A 251 -7.82 14.70 12.04
C HIS A 251 -7.76 13.51 12.99
N ALA A 252 -6.59 13.26 13.58
CA ALA A 252 -6.36 12.11 14.43
C ALA A 252 -6.92 12.37 15.84
N ASN A 253 -8.21 12.08 16.05
CA ASN A 253 -8.86 12.17 17.36
C ASN A 253 -8.72 10.90 18.20
N GLN A 254 -8.33 9.80 17.58
CA GLN A 254 -8.03 8.52 18.23
C GLN A 254 -6.92 7.78 17.48
N ASP A 255 -6.41 6.74 18.13
CA ASP A 255 -5.46 5.83 17.51
C ASP A 255 -6.14 5.05 16.38
N ASN A 256 -5.53 5.07 15.21
CA ASN A 256 -6.02 4.38 14.02
C ASN A 256 -4.97 3.39 13.55
N THR A 257 -5.31 2.10 13.59
CA THR A 257 -4.35 1.01 13.39
C THR A 257 -4.68 0.19 12.15
N CYS A 258 -3.64 -0.16 11.39
CA CYS A 258 -3.67 -1.19 10.37
C CYS A 258 -2.55 -2.21 10.62
N TRP A 259 -2.76 -3.46 10.21
CA TRP A 259 -1.72 -4.47 10.11
C TRP A 259 -1.45 -4.75 8.65
N PHE A 260 -0.18 -5.00 8.33
CA PHE A 260 0.33 -5.29 7.01
C PHE A 260 1.12 -6.58 7.03
N ASP A 261 1.01 -7.34 5.95
CA ASP A 261 1.71 -8.62 5.79
C ASP A 261 2.02 -8.90 4.31
N ASP A 262 2.92 -9.85 4.07
CA ASP A 262 3.14 -10.49 2.75
C ASP A 262 3.31 -9.50 1.57
N VAL A 263 4.15 -8.49 1.75
CA VAL A 263 4.39 -7.40 0.79
C VAL A 263 5.22 -7.90 -0.38
N VAL A 264 4.81 -7.60 -1.61
CA VAL A 264 5.57 -7.89 -2.84
C VAL A 264 5.48 -6.73 -3.83
N ILE A 265 6.58 -6.45 -4.52
CA ILE A 265 6.64 -5.57 -5.69
C ILE A 265 7.23 -6.39 -6.83
N SER A 266 6.59 -6.37 -8.01
CA SER A 266 7.02 -7.12 -9.18
C SER A 266 6.75 -6.35 -10.47
N THR A 267 7.45 -6.67 -11.55
CA THR A 267 7.09 -6.22 -12.91
C THR A 267 6.00 -7.06 -13.55
N GLU A 268 5.63 -8.19 -12.93
CA GLU A 268 4.59 -9.12 -13.38
C GLU A 268 3.47 -9.24 -12.34
N TYR A 269 2.27 -9.67 -12.77
CA TYR A 269 1.14 -9.85 -11.87
C TYR A 269 1.44 -10.93 -10.81
N ILE A 270 1.07 -10.65 -9.55
CA ILE A 270 1.48 -11.44 -8.37
C ILE A 270 0.39 -12.42 -7.97
N GLY A 271 -0.85 -11.94 -7.80
CA GLY A 271 -1.96 -12.71 -7.27
C GLY A 271 -1.93 -12.87 -5.73
N PRO A 272 -3.07 -13.26 -5.15
CA PRO A 272 -3.13 -13.65 -3.75
C PRO A 272 -2.34 -14.95 -3.49
N LEU A 273 -1.86 -15.09 -2.25
CA LEU A 273 -1.39 -16.36 -1.71
C LEU A 273 -2.50 -17.41 -1.78
N LYS A 274 -2.11 -18.65 -2.08
CA LYS A 274 -2.99 -19.81 -2.23
C LYS A 274 -3.26 -20.50 -0.90
#